data_AF-A0A834DCY4-F1
#
_entry.id   AF-A0A834DCY4-F1
#
_cell.length_a   1.000
_cell.length_b   1.000
_cell.length_c   1.000
_cell.angle_alpha   90.00
_cell.angle_beta   90.00
_cell.angle_gamma   90.00
#
_symmetry.space_group_name_H-M   'P 1'
#
loop_
_entity.id
_entity.type
_entity.pdbx_description
1 polymer ?
#
loop_
_entity_poly.entity_id
_entity_poly.type
_entity_poly.pdbx_seq_one_letter_code
_entity_poly.pdbx_strand_id
1 'polypeptide(L)'
;MDALEEESFALSSSSASDAEFDAVVGYLENIIMDDEFQLLQRNFMEKHYREFEDTEENKLTYTPIFNEYISLVEKYIEEQLLERIPGFSMAAFTTTLQHHKDEVAGDIFDMLLTFTDFLAFKEMFLDYKAVSHFFFLFCCY
;
A
#
# COMPACT_ATOMS: atom_id res chain seq x y z
N MET A 1 -16.62 -47.82 19.97
CA MET A 1 -17.62 -46.79 19.65
C MET A 1 -17.49 -45.66 20.64
N ASP A 2 -17.22 -44.41 20.34
CA ASP A 2 -16.74 -43.64 19.18
C ASP A 2 -16.40 -42.29 19.84
N ALA A 3 -15.16 -41.84 19.77
CA ALA A 3 -14.70 -40.64 20.48
C ALA A 3 -13.67 -39.86 19.65
N LEU A 4 -13.95 -39.67 18.35
CA LEU A 4 -13.01 -39.05 17.40
C LEU A 4 -13.71 -38.19 16.32
N GLU A 5 -14.78 -37.46 16.62
CA GLU A 5 -15.47 -36.63 15.60
C GLU A 5 -15.42 -35.11 15.84
N GLU A 6 -14.70 -34.58 16.84
CA GLU A 6 -14.69 -33.14 17.13
C GLU A 6 -13.40 -32.36 16.80
N GLU A 7 -12.47 -32.91 16.00
CA GLU A 7 -11.21 -32.22 15.65
C GLU A 7 -11.05 -31.86 14.15
N SER A 8 -12.04 -32.16 13.29
CA SER A 8 -11.88 -31.95 11.84
C SER A 8 -12.35 -30.59 11.30
N PHE A 9 -13.14 -29.82 12.06
CA PHE A 9 -13.80 -28.62 11.52
C PHE A 9 -12.92 -27.35 11.59
N ALA A 10 -12.04 -27.25 12.60
CA ALA A 10 -11.17 -26.08 12.79
C ALA A 10 -9.94 -26.06 11.83
N LEU A 11 -9.42 -27.23 11.47
CA LEU A 11 -8.30 -27.34 10.51
C LEU A 11 -8.70 -26.96 9.08
N SER A 12 -9.97 -27.12 8.74
CA SER A 12 -10.49 -26.86 7.39
C SER A 12 -10.82 -25.38 7.16
N SER A 13 -11.21 -24.65 8.22
CA SER A 13 -11.53 -23.22 8.14
C SER A 13 -10.28 -22.34 8.11
N SER A 14 -9.21 -22.74 8.81
CA SER A 14 -7.94 -22.01 8.78
C SER A 14 -7.34 -22.02 7.37
N SER A 15 -7.27 -23.18 6.73
CA SER A 15 -6.67 -23.31 5.39
C SER A 15 -7.44 -22.55 4.29
N ALA A 16 -8.77 -22.45 4.41
CA ALA A 16 -9.59 -21.67 3.49
C ALA A 16 -9.40 -20.16 3.69
N SER A 17 -9.27 -19.71 4.94
CA SER A 17 -9.05 -18.30 5.29
C SER A 17 -7.63 -17.85 4.90
N ASP A 18 -6.64 -18.72 5.08
CA ASP A 18 -5.26 -18.47 4.65
C ASP A 18 -5.16 -18.37 3.13
N ALA A 19 -5.85 -19.26 2.39
CA ALA A 19 -5.87 -19.21 0.93
C ALA A 19 -6.56 -17.93 0.39
N GLU A 20 -7.59 -17.44 1.06
CA GLU A 20 -8.22 -16.16 0.72
C GLU A 20 -7.27 -14.99 1.00
N PHE A 21 -6.55 -15.02 2.13
CA PHE A 21 -5.55 -14.02 2.46
C PHE A 21 -4.40 -13.96 1.45
N ASP A 22 -3.85 -15.12 1.09
CA ASP A 22 -2.79 -15.25 0.08
C ASP A 22 -3.25 -14.72 -1.29
N ALA A 23 -4.52 -14.94 -1.65
CA ALA A 23 -5.09 -14.40 -2.88
C ALA A 23 -5.18 -12.87 -2.85
N VAL A 24 -5.61 -12.28 -1.73
CA VAL A 24 -5.66 -10.82 -1.55
C VAL A 24 -4.26 -10.21 -1.61
N VAL A 25 -3.28 -10.84 -0.96
CA VAL A 25 -1.86 -10.43 -1.01
C VAL A 25 -1.36 -10.44 -2.46
N GLY A 26 -1.66 -11.49 -3.22
CA GLY A 26 -1.32 -11.55 -4.64
C GLY A 26 -1.96 -10.43 -5.45
N TYR A 27 -3.21 -10.06 -5.18
CA TYR A 27 -3.84 -8.92 -5.84
C TYR A 27 -3.21 -7.58 -5.45
N LEU A 28 -2.87 -7.38 -4.18
CA LEU A 28 -2.17 -6.19 -3.70
C LEU A 28 -0.83 -5.99 -4.41
N GLU A 29 -0.05 -7.07 -4.53
CA GLU A 29 1.23 -7.05 -5.24
C GLU A 29 1.05 -6.62 -6.70
N ASN A 30 0.05 -7.19 -7.39
CA ASN A 30 -0.28 -6.81 -8.76
C ASN A 30 -0.73 -5.34 -8.87
N ILE A 31 -1.53 -4.84 -7.91
CA ILE A 31 -2.01 -3.45 -7.91
C ILE A 31 -0.84 -2.46 -7.73
N ILE A 32 0.11 -2.76 -6.84
CA ILE A 32 1.23 -1.86 -6.55
C ILE A 32 2.25 -1.85 -7.69
N MET A 33 2.48 -3.01 -8.34
CA MET A 33 3.34 -3.11 -9.51
C MET A 33 2.70 -2.55 -10.80
N ASP A 34 1.40 -2.24 -10.79
CA ASP A 34 0.70 -1.80 -11.98
C ASP A 34 1.08 -0.37 -12.40
N ASP A 35 1.15 -0.16 -13.71
CA ASP A 35 1.49 1.13 -14.30
C ASP A 35 0.49 2.24 -13.92
N GLU A 36 -0.78 1.88 -13.69
CA GLU A 36 -1.83 2.82 -13.30
C GLU A 36 -1.60 3.37 -11.89
N PHE A 37 -1.15 2.52 -10.95
CA PHE A 37 -0.79 2.96 -9.60
C PHE A 37 0.44 3.88 -9.61
N GLN A 38 1.46 3.50 -10.37
CA GLN A 38 2.65 4.33 -10.55
C GLN A 38 2.32 5.68 -11.20
N LEU A 39 1.37 5.71 -12.14
CA LEU A 39 0.86 6.94 -12.75
C LEU A 39 0.06 7.79 -11.76
N LEU A 40 -0.78 7.18 -10.92
CA LEU A 40 -1.52 7.83 -9.85
C LEU A 40 -0.56 8.55 -8.89
N GLN A 41 0.48 7.86 -8.43
CA GLN A 41 1.52 8.42 -7.56
C GLN A 41 2.25 9.58 -8.24
N ARG A 42 2.69 9.42 -9.50
CA ARG A 42 3.34 10.49 -10.26
C ARG A 42 2.46 11.73 -10.43
N ASN A 43 1.19 11.54 -10.80
CA ASN A 43 0.22 12.63 -10.96
C ASN A 43 0.00 13.38 -9.64
N PHE A 44 0.03 12.68 -8.51
CA PHE A 44 -0.04 13.31 -7.20
C PHE A 44 1.25 14.10 -6.89
N MET A 45 2.41 13.51 -7.17
CA MET A 45 3.70 14.18 -6.98
C MET A 45 3.82 15.47 -7.81
N GLU A 46 3.43 15.45 -9.08
CA GLU A 46 3.49 16.61 -9.97
C GLU A 46 2.69 17.82 -9.46
N LYS A 47 1.62 17.58 -8.69
CA LYS A 47 0.82 18.65 -8.08
C LYS A 47 1.49 19.29 -6.88
N HIS A 48 2.24 18.51 -6.09
CA HIS A 48 2.73 18.93 -4.77
C HIS A 48 4.25 19.04 -4.65
N TYR A 49 5.06 18.59 -5.62
CA TYR A 49 6.53 18.52 -5.51
C TYR A 49 7.22 19.86 -5.24
N ARG A 50 6.58 20.98 -5.58
CA ARG A 50 7.11 22.33 -5.33
C ARG A 50 7.02 22.73 -3.86
N GLU A 51 6.07 22.17 -3.12
CA GLU A 51 5.89 22.45 -1.70
C GLU A 51 7.01 21.85 -0.86
N PHE A 52 7.56 20.70 -1.31
CA PHE A 52 8.59 19.95 -0.61
C PHE A 52 10.00 20.55 -0.78
N GLU A 53 10.67 20.71 0.34
CA GLU A 53 12.02 21.23 0.48
C GLU A 53 12.93 20.20 1.15
N ASP A 54 14.18 20.15 0.66
CA ASP A 54 15.25 19.29 1.19
C ASP A 54 15.87 19.95 2.42
N THR A 55 15.05 20.12 3.46
CA THR A 55 15.44 20.68 4.76
C THR A 55 14.95 19.78 5.87
N GLU A 56 15.64 19.80 7.02
CA GLU A 56 15.23 19.02 8.20
C GLU A 56 13.90 19.51 8.80
N GLU A 57 13.60 20.80 8.64
CA GLU A 57 12.35 21.40 9.13
C GLU A 57 11.16 21.08 8.20
N ASN A 58 10.12 20.46 8.75
CA ASN A 58 8.91 20.11 8.00
C ASN A 58 7.89 21.26 8.01
N LYS A 59 7.38 21.61 6.82
CA LYS A 59 6.30 22.60 6.71
C LYS A 59 4.99 22.03 7.25
N LEU A 60 4.18 22.88 7.88
CA LEU A 60 2.83 22.52 8.33
C LEU A 60 1.92 22.08 7.17
N THR A 61 2.22 22.48 5.94
CA THR A 61 1.49 22.07 4.73
C THR A 61 1.75 20.62 4.34
N TYR A 62 2.79 19.95 4.87
CA TYR A 62 3.06 18.56 4.53
C TYR A 62 2.01 17.60 5.12
N THR A 63 1.48 17.89 6.31
CA THR A 63 0.47 17.05 6.96
C THR A 63 -0.82 16.91 6.15
N PRO A 64 -1.49 17.99 5.69
CA PRO A 64 -2.69 17.84 4.87
C PRO A 64 -2.41 17.14 3.54
N ILE A 65 -1.26 17.39 2.91
CA ILE A 65 -0.87 16.72 1.66
C ILE A 65 -0.65 15.22 1.89
N PHE A 66 -0.02 14.85 3.00
CA PHE A 66 0.20 13.45 3.36
C PHE A 66 -1.10 12.71 3.64
N ASN A 67 -2.04 13.32 4.37
CA ASN A 67 -3.35 12.72 4.60
C ASN A 67 -4.15 12.56 3.31
N GLU A 68 -4.04 13.52 2.37
CA GLU A 68 -4.64 13.41 1.05
C GLU A 68 -4.03 12.26 0.25
N TYR A 69 -2.71 12.08 0.31
CA TYR A 69 -2.00 10.96 -0.30
C TYR A 69 -2.44 9.61 0.25
N ILE A 70 -2.48 9.45 1.59
CA ILE A 70 -2.96 8.22 2.23
C ILE A 70 -4.38 7.91 1.76
N SER A 71 -5.27 8.90 1.82
CA SER A 71 -6.66 8.73 1.41
C SER A 71 -6.77 8.32 -0.06
N LEU A 72 -5.91 8.86 -0.93
CA LEU A 72 -5.87 8.51 -2.36
C LEU A 72 -5.43 7.07 -2.59
N VAL A 73 -4.34 6.65 -1.94
CA VAL A 73 -3.78 5.29 -2.05
C VAL A 73 -4.73 4.26 -1.45
N GLU A 74 -5.23 4.49 -0.23
CA GLU A 74 -6.17 3.59 0.43
C GLU A 74 -7.42 3.38 -0.41
N LYS A 75 -8.01 4.48 -0.92
CA LYS A 75 -9.21 4.41 -1.74
C LYS A 75 -8.97 3.64 -3.05
N TYR A 76 -7.84 3.90 -3.72
CA TYR A 76 -7.52 3.20 -4.96
C TYR A 76 -7.32 1.69 -4.73
N ILE A 77 -6.60 1.31 -3.67
CA ILE A 77 -6.43 -0.09 -3.30
C ILE A 77 -7.77 -0.75 -2.97
N GLU A 78 -8.62 -0.08 -2.19
CA GLU A 78 -9.95 -0.59 -1.83
C GLU A 78 -10.83 -0.81 -3.06
N GLU A 79 -10.90 0.17 -3.97
CA GLU A 79 -11.65 0.06 -5.22
C GLU A 79 -11.14 -1.12 -6.06
N GLN A 80 -9.83 -1.23 -6.24
CA GLN A 80 -9.21 -2.30 -7.01
C GLN A 80 -9.42 -3.70 -6.40
N LEU A 81 -9.49 -3.82 -5.08
CA LEU A 81 -9.80 -5.08 -4.40
C LEU A 81 -11.29 -5.42 -4.49
N LEU A 82 -12.18 -4.44 -4.34
CA LEU A 82 -13.64 -4.63 -4.49
C LEU A 82 -14.03 -5.06 -5.90
N GLU A 83 -13.35 -4.55 -6.93
CA GLU A 83 -13.57 -4.94 -8.32
C GLU A 83 -13.15 -6.40 -8.59
N ARG A 84 -12.08 -6.87 -7.93
CA ARG A 84 -11.58 -8.25 -8.10
C ARG A 84 -12.30 -9.26 -7.20
N ILE A 85 -12.70 -8.85 -6.00
CA ILE A 85 -13.31 -9.72 -4.98
C ILE A 85 -14.69 -9.17 -4.61
N PRO A 86 -15.78 -9.77 -5.14
CA PRO A 86 -17.13 -9.32 -4.82
C PRO A 86 -17.45 -9.57 -3.34
N GLY A 87 -17.85 -8.53 -2.63
CA GLY A 87 -18.15 -8.59 -1.20
C GLY A 87 -16.92 -8.47 -0.29
N PHE A 88 -15.77 -8.06 -0.84
CA PHE A 88 -14.58 -7.74 -0.04
C PHE A 88 -14.89 -6.69 1.03
N SER A 89 -14.33 -6.89 2.21
CA SER A 89 -14.45 -5.98 3.34
C SER A 89 -13.06 -5.58 3.83
N MET A 90 -12.70 -4.31 3.63
CA MET A 90 -11.42 -3.78 4.08
C MET A 90 -11.26 -3.88 5.60
N ALA A 91 -12.36 -3.76 6.36
CA ALA A 91 -12.37 -3.92 7.81
C ALA A 91 -12.09 -5.37 8.25
N ALA A 92 -12.63 -6.35 7.52
CA ALA A 92 -12.33 -7.76 7.77
C ALA A 92 -10.86 -8.05 7.41
N PHE A 93 -10.41 -7.58 6.24
CA PHE A 93 -9.05 -7.78 5.77
C PHE A 93 -8.02 -7.19 6.73
N THR A 94 -8.17 -5.94 7.18
CA THR A 94 -7.27 -5.30 8.17
C THR A 94 -7.22 -6.05 9.50
N THR A 95 -8.33 -6.65 9.93
CA THR A 95 -8.37 -7.50 11.14
C THR A 95 -7.55 -8.78 10.93
N THR A 96 -7.73 -9.45 9.79
CA THR A 96 -6.93 -10.63 9.42
C THR A 96 -5.45 -10.26 9.25
N LEU A 97 -5.17 -9.08 8.68
CA LEU A 97 -3.83 -8.51 8.51
C LEU A 97 -3.07 -8.42 9.83
N GLN A 98 -3.73 -7.93 10.89
CA GLN A 98 -3.12 -7.77 12.20
C GLN A 98 -2.79 -9.11 12.85
N HIS A 99 -3.59 -10.14 12.57
CA HIS A 99 -3.39 -11.48 13.13
C HIS A 99 -2.31 -12.27 12.38
N HIS A 100 -2.17 -12.04 11.07
CA HIS A 100 -1.23 -12.75 10.19
C HIS A 100 0.07 -11.98 9.92
N LYS A 101 0.28 -10.84 10.59
CA LYS A 101 1.48 -9.98 10.42
C LYS A 101 2.80 -10.71 10.65
N ASP A 102 2.81 -11.75 11.50
CA ASP A 102 4.01 -12.53 11.82
C ASP A 102 4.25 -13.71 10.84
N GLU A 103 3.24 -14.12 10.06
CA GLU A 103 3.31 -15.31 9.19
C GLU A 103 3.38 -15.00 7.69
N VAL A 104 2.83 -13.86 7.25
CA VAL A 104 2.65 -13.60 5.82
C VAL A 104 3.59 -12.52 5.30
N ALA A 105 4.28 -12.85 4.20
CA ALA A 105 4.98 -11.98 3.26
C ALA A 105 5.36 -10.58 3.79
N GLY A 106 6.36 -10.52 4.69
CA GLY A 106 6.84 -9.26 5.26
C GLY A 106 7.14 -8.19 4.20
N ASP A 107 7.60 -8.59 3.02
CA ASP A 107 7.96 -7.67 1.94
C ASP A 107 6.77 -6.84 1.41
N ILE A 108 5.57 -7.42 1.23
CA ILE A 108 4.40 -6.67 0.75
C ILE A 108 3.86 -5.76 1.86
N PHE A 109 3.95 -6.19 3.12
CA PHE A 109 3.52 -5.39 4.25
C PHE A 109 4.44 -4.22 4.51
N ASP A 110 5.75 -4.45 4.44
CA ASP A 110 6.75 -3.41 4.55
C ASP A 110 6.54 -2.38 3.43
N MET A 111 6.23 -2.84 2.21
CA MET A 111 5.88 -1.98 1.08
C MET A 111 4.62 -1.14 1.35
N LEU A 112 3.53 -1.75 1.81
CA LEU A 112 2.30 -1.02 2.17
C LEU A 112 2.56 -0.03 3.32
N LEU A 113 3.37 -0.41 4.30
CA LEU A 113 3.75 0.44 5.42
C LEU A 113 4.51 1.67 4.95
N THR A 114 5.36 1.55 3.92
CA THR A 114 6.06 2.70 3.34
C THR A 114 5.12 3.77 2.79
N PHE A 115 3.92 3.41 2.31
CA PHE A 115 2.94 4.41 1.86
C PHE A 115 2.34 5.23 3.01
N THR A 116 2.30 4.64 4.21
CA THR A 116 1.83 5.30 5.44
C THR A 116 2.96 5.87 6.28
N ASP A 117 4.21 5.74 5.83
CA ASP A 117 5.38 6.32 6.49
C ASP A 117 5.67 7.72 5.94
N PHE A 118 5.68 8.70 6.84
CA PHE A 118 5.89 10.10 6.46
C PHE A 118 7.31 10.37 5.94
N LEU A 119 8.33 9.68 6.47
CA LEU A 119 9.72 9.89 6.05
C LEU A 119 9.92 9.36 4.64
N ALA A 120 9.49 8.13 4.36
CA ALA A 120 9.51 7.52 3.03
C ALA A 120 8.71 8.36 2.02
N PHE A 121 7.53 8.85 2.43
CA PHE A 121 6.73 9.77 1.63
C PHE A 121 7.48 11.07 1.28
N LYS A 122 8.15 11.70 2.25
CA LYS A 122 8.94 12.91 2.00
C LYS A 122 10.12 12.63 1.07
N GLU A 123 10.86 11.55 1.32
CA GLU A 123 12.00 11.15 0.49
C GLU A 123 11.59 10.93 -0.96
N MET A 124 10.46 10.24 -1.19
CA MET A 124 9.89 10.02 -2.53
C MET A 124 9.65 11.34 -3.30
N PHE A 125 9.17 12.39 -2.62
CA PHE A 125 9.00 13.72 -3.21
C PHE A 125 10.33 14.42 -3.53
N LEU A 126 11.33 14.26 -2.65
CA LEU A 126 12.67 14.83 -2.86
C LEU A 126 13.39 14.14 -4.01
N ASP A 127 13.29 12.81 -4.11
CA ASP A 127 13.81 12.03 -5.23
C ASP A 127 13.15 12.42 -6.55
N TYR A 128 11.81 12.53 -6.57
CA TYR A 128 11.09 12.98 -7.76
C TYR A 128 11.56 14.36 -8.24
N LYS A 129 11.79 15.28 -7.29
CA LYS A 129 12.31 16.62 -7.58
C LYS A 129 13.76 16.57 -8.08
N ALA A 130 14.61 15.74 -7.48
CA ALA A 130 15.99 15.54 -7.89
C ALA A 130 16.08 14.97 -9.31
N VAL A 131 15.30 13.93 -9.62
CA VAL A 131 15.22 13.31 -10.96
C VAL A 131 14.68 14.29 -11.99
N SER A 132 13.61 15.02 -11.67
CA SER A 132 13.06 16.07 -12.55
C SER A 132 14.08 17.16 -12.86
N HIS A 133 14.84 17.57 -11.85
CA HIS A 133 15.91 18.55 -12.00
C HIS A 133 17.10 17.98 -12.82
N PHE A 134 17.45 16.71 -12.62
CA PHE A 134 18.49 16.02 -13.39
C PHE A 134 18.12 15.85 -14.86
N PHE A 135 16.86 15.50 -15.17
CA PHE A 135 16.35 15.39 -16.54
C PHE A 135 16.36 16.75 -17.24
N PHE A 136 16.00 17.84 -16.54
CA PHE A 136 16.11 19.19 -17.08
C PHE A 136 17.56 19.61 -17.35
N LEU A 137 18.51 19.23 -16.49
CA LEU A 137 19.93 19.51 -16.67
C LEU A 137 20.55 18.73 -17.84
N PHE A 138 20.14 17.47 -18.05
CA PHE A 138 20.66 16.63 -19.14
C PHE A 138 19.96 16.87 -20.49
N CYS A 139 18.71 17.33 -20.51
CA CYS A 139 17.99 17.63 -21.76
C CYS A 139 18.26 19.06 -22.29
N CYS A 140 18.82 19.94 -21.45
CA CYS A 140 19.28 21.28 -21.82
C CYS A 140 20.77 21.35 -22.24
N TYR A 141 21.43 20.21 -22.50
CA TYR A 141 22.80 20.17 -23.00
C TYR A 141 22.91 19.50 -24.37
#